data_AF-A0A6G0Y566-F1
#
_entry.id   AF-A0A6G0Y566-F1
#
_cell.length_a   1.000
_cell.length_b   1.000
_cell.length_c   1.000
_cell.angle_alpha   90.00
_cell.angle_beta   90.00
_cell.angle_gamma   90.00
#
_symmetry.space_group_name_H-M   'P 1'
#
loop_
_entity.id
_entity.type
_entity.pdbx_description
1 polymer ?
#
loop_
_entity_poly.entity_id
_entity_poly.type
_entity_poly.pdbx_seq_one_letter_code
_entity_poly.pdbx_strand_id
1 'polypeptide(L)'
;MSTSSSATKTALRGYNNIYLIGSVQNQIIGSKLPSNRQKLDDLFDISHANVLNMIQNEEDKKLLLLQRQKGPGCMLGTDYKLAVKEKKIIRKLKNIEQQKKREHSETDALCIEAIGHDISKLKINRSTLQRKRAMFHETKAKELKINFNVLKLDYVVLHWDGKLLPDLCEK
;
A
#
# COMPACT_ATOMS: atom_id res chain seq x y z
N MET A 1 -71.93 16.94 -31.61
CA MET A 1 -72.09 16.98 -30.15
C MET A 1 -70.69 16.88 -29.56
N SER A 2 -70.07 18.02 -29.26
CA SER A 2 -70.07 18.63 -27.92
C SER A 2 -68.97 18.02 -27.04
N THR A 3 -67.98 18.87 -26.79
CA THR A 3 -66.76 18.75 -26.00
C THR A 3 -66.98 18.41 -24.53
N SER A 4 -65.99 17.80 -23.87
CA SER A 4 -65.54 18.29 -22.56
C SER A 4 -64.14 17.77 -22.19
N SER A 5 -63.23 18.73 -22.12
CA SER A 5 -61.95 18.73 -21.41
C SER A 5 -62.06 18.18 -19.98
N SER A 6 -61.00 17.56 -19.47
CA SER A 6 -60.64 17.75 -18.06
C SER A 6 -59.13 17.71 -17.87
N ALA A 7 -58.66 18.76 -17.22
CA ALA A 7 -57.26 19.12 -17.04
C ALA A 7 -56.53 18.27 -15.99
N THR A 8 -55.22 18.16 -16.24
CA THR A 8 -54.07 18.11 -15.31
C THR A 8 -54.31 17.67 -13.86
N LYS A 9 -53.69 16.55 -13.47
CA LYS A 9 -53.16 16.37 -12.11
C LYS A 9 -51.65 16.38 -12.14
N THR A 10 -51.07 17.54 -11.88
CA THR A 10 -49.68 17.67 -11.44
C THR A 10 -49.62 17.09 -10.02
N ALA A 11 -49.11 15.86 -9.88
CA ALA A 11 -48.82 15.28 -8.58
C ALA A 11 -47.31 15.37 -8.33
N LEU A 12 -47.02 16.04 -7.22
CA LEU A 12 -45.70 16.39 -6.72
C LEU A 12 -44.87 15.15 -6.36
N ARG A 13 -43.60 15.19 -6.77
CA ARG A 13 -42.41 14.58 -6.15
C ARG A 13 -42.69 13.37 -5.24
N GLY A 14 -42.75 12.18 -5.84
CA GLY A 14 -42.77 10.91 -5.12
C GLY A 14 -41.76 9.94 -5.75
N TYR A 15 -40.64 9.75 -5.05
CA TYR A 15 -39.64 8.69 -5.17
C TYR A 15 -39.00 8.45 -6.55
N ASN A 16 -37.67 8.55 -6.56
CA ASN A 16 -36.80 8.09 -7.65
C ASN A 16 -37.12 6.62 -7.96
N ASN A 17 -37.94 6.37 -8.98
CA ASN A 17 -38.13 5.04 -9.51
C ASN A 17 -36.82 4.61 -10.16
N ILE A 18 -36.10 3.70 -9.50
CA ILE A 18 -34.98 2.99 -10.09
C ILE A 18 -35.57 2.09 -11.19
N TYR A 19 -35.44 2.50 -12.44
CA TYR A 19 -35.79 1.65 -13.57
C TYR A 19 -34.62 0.70 -13.83
N LEU A 20 -34.84 -0.60 -13.66
CA LEU A 20 -33.98 -1.61 -14.28
C LEU A 20 -34.18 -1.48 -15.80
N ILE A 21 -33.33 -0.70 -16.46
CA ILE A 21 -33.18 -0.78 -17.92
C ILE A 21 -32.24 -1.97 -18.18
N GLY A 22 -32.78 -3.17 -17.96
CA GLY A 22 -32.21 -4.40 -18.49
C GLY A 22 -32.87 -4.68 -19.82
N SER A 23 -32.11 -5.15 -20.82
CA SER A 23 -32.72 -5.68 -22.03
C SER A 23 -33.62 -6.87 -21.65
N VAL A 24 -34.79 -6.96 -22.28
CA VAL A 24 -35.71 -8.11 -22.17
C VAL A 24 -35.15 -9.29 -22.95
N GLN A 25 -33.86 -9.61 -22.79
CA GLN A 25 -33.25 -10.72 -23.52
C GLN A 25 -33.51 -12.07 -22.84
N ASN A 26 -33.86 -12.07 -21.55
CA ASN A 26 -34.14 -13.30 -20.81
C ASN A 26 -35.56 -13.28 -20.22
N GLN A 27 -36.59 -13.29 -21.08
CA GLN A 27 -37.92 -13.71 -20.65
C GLN A 27 -37.81 -15.20 -20.27
N ILE A 28 -38.04 -15.52 -18.98
CA ILE A 28 -38.05 -16.92 -18.53
C ILE A 28 -39.34 -17.56 -19.05
N ILE A 29 -39.28 -18.11 -20.27
CA ILE A 29 -40.37 -18.86 -20.87
C ILE A 29 -40.28 -20.28 -20.31
N GLY A 30 -40.98 -20.55 -19.21
CA GLY A 30 -41.10 -21.88 -18.62
C GLY A 30 -41.16 -21.90 -17.10
N SER A 31 -41.64 -23.01 -16.54
CA SER A 31 -41.81 -23.22 -15.09
C SER A 31 -40.52 -23.58 -14.34
N LYS A 32 -39.36 -23.65 -15.01
CA LYS A 32 -38.06 -23.96 -14.41
C LYS A 32 -37.19 -22.72 -14.34
N LEU A 33 -36.74 -22.38 -13.12
CA LEU A 33 -35.72 -21.35 -12.89
C LEU A 33 -34.39 -21.73 -13.56
N PRO A 34 -33.64 -20.77 -14.13
CA PRO A 34 -32.31 -21.03 -14.69
C PRO A 34 -31.39 -21.58 -13.60
N SER A 35 -30.52 -22.51 -13.98
CA SER A 35 -29.60 -23.19 -13.06
C SER A 35 -28.70 -22.16 -12.36
N ASN A 36 -28.34 -22.38 -11.09
CA ASN A 36 -27.46 -21.46 -10.35
C ASN A 36 -26.14 -21.16 -11.09
N ARG A 37 -25.68 -22.10 -11.93
CA ARG A 37 -24.49 -21.96 -12.76
C ARG A 37 -24.65 -20.89 -13.86
N GLN A 38 -25.82 -20.82 -14.51
CA GLN A 38 -26.10 -19.80 -15.53
C GLN A 38 -26.17 -18.39 -14.94
N LYS A 39 -26.65 -18.26 -13.70
CA LYS A 39 -26.71 -16.96 -12.99
C LYS A 39 -25.34 -16.47 -12.51
N LEU A 40 -24.38 -17.38 -12.32
CA LEU A 40 -23.02 -17.07 -11.86
C LEU A 40 -22.12 -16.58 -13.00
N ASP A 41 -22.38 -17.00 -14.23
CA ASP A 41 -21.64 -16.54 -15.42
C ASP A 41 -21.80 -15.02 -15.64
N ASP A 42 -22.96 -14.46 -15.29
CA ASP A 42 -23.28 -13.02 -15.39
C ASP A 42 -22.90 -12.22 -14.12
N LEU A 43 -22.51 -12.89 -13.03
CA LEU A 43 -22.27 -12.24 -11.72
C LEU A 43 -20.96 -11.44 -11.69
N PHE A 44 -20.00 -11.72 -12.57
CA PHE A 44 -18.74 -10.98 -12.66
C PHE A 44 -18.74 -9.88 -13.73
N ASP A 45 -19.85 -9.69 -14.46
CA ASP A 45 -20.05 -8.56 -15.38
C ASP A 45 -20.43 -7.24 -14.66
N ILE A 46 -20.29 -7.18 -13.33
CA ILE A 46 -20.47 -5.98 -12.49
C ILE A 46 -19.29 -5.01 -12.66
N SER A 47 -18.94 -4.68 -13.88
CA SER A 47 -18.25 -3.43 -14.15
C SER A 47 -19.32 -2.39 -14.45
N HIS A 48 -19.15 -1.14 -14.00
CA HIS A 48 -20.09 -0.09 -14.39
C HIS A 48 -20.25 -0.08 -15.92
N ALA A 49 -21.47 0.18 -16.43
CA ALA A 49 -21.75 0.22 -17.86
C ALA A 49 -20.77 1.12 -18.65
N ASN A 50 -20.19 2.11 -17.97
CA ASN A 50 -19.26 3.09 -18.54
C ASN A 50 -17.77 2.81 -18.28
N VAL A 51 -17.38 1.66 -17.69
CA VAL A 51 -15.97 1.40 -17.32
C VAL A 51 -15.00 1.53 -18.51
N LEU A 52 -15.40 1.08 -19.70
CA LEU A 52 -14.58 1.18 -20.92
C LEU A 52 -14.29 2.63 -21.34
N ASN A 53 -15.18 3.57 -20.97
CA ASN A 53 -15.02 4.99 -21.25
C ASN A 53 -14.19 5.71 -20.18
N MET A 54 -14.19 5.18 -18.94
CA MET A 54 -13.45 5.76 -17.82
C MET A 54 -11.97 5.36 -17.83
N ILE A 55 -11.64 4.15 -18.31
CA ILE A 55 -10.25 3.70 -18.44
C ILE A 55 -9.57 4.52 -19.56
N GLN A 56 -8.39 5.06 -19.28
CA GLN A 56 -7.60 5.80 -20.27
C GLN A 56 -6.59 4.91 -21.00
N ASN A 57 -6.02 3.93 -20.31
CA ASN A 57 -5.05 3.00 -20.87
C ASN A 57 -5.68 1.97 -21.82
N GLU A 58 -5.12 1.83 -23.01
CA GLU A 58 -5.65 0.91 -24.03
C GLU A 58 -5.40 -0.58 -23.71
N GLU A 59 -4.30 -0.87 -23.01
CA GLU A 59 -3.97 -2.25 -22.57
C GLU A 59 -4.99 -2.76 -21.55
N ASP A 60 -5.33 -1.92 -20.56
CA ASP A 60 -6.31 -2.25 -19.53
C ASP A 60 -7.72 -2.47 -20.13
N LYS A 61 -8.09 -1.70 -21.16
CA LYS A 61 -9.34 -1.93 -21.92
C LYS A 61 -9.34 -3.29 -22.61
N LYS A 62 -8.23 -3.66 -23.26
CA LYS A 62 -8.10 -4.96 -23.92
C LYS A 62 -8.16 -6.12 -22.92
N LEU A 63 -7.52 -5.99 -21.76
CA LEU A 63 -7.59 -6.98 -20.69
C LEU A 63 -9.01 -7.16 -20.16
N LEU A 64 -9.76 -6.08 -19.95
CA LEU A 64 -11.16 -6.14 -19.52
C LEU A 64 -12.05 -6.81 -20.57
N LEU A 65 -11.85 -6.51 -21.85
CA LEU A 65 -12.58 -7.17 -22.94
C LEU A 65 -12.26 -8.66 -23.03
N LEU A 66 -11.00 -9.04 -22.81
CA LEU A 66 -10.59 -10.45 -22.77
C LEU A 66 -11.23 -11.19 -21.59
N GLN A 67 -11.31 -10.58 -20.40
CA GLN A 67 -11.96 -11.20 -19.24
C GLN A 67 -13.46 -11.46 -19.45
N ARG A 68 -14.13 -10.63 -20.26
CA ARG A 68 -15.55 -10.79 -20.63
C ARG A 68 -15.79 -11.87 -21.69
N GLN A 69 -14.74 -12.34 -22.39
CA GLN A 69 -14.89 -13.48 -23.28
C GLN A 69 -15.05 -14.75 -22.44
N LYS A 70 -15.99 -15.61 -22.81
CA LYS A 70 -16.24 -16.87 -22.10
C LYS A 70 -15.12 -17.87 -22.44
N GLY A 71 -14.06 -17.91 -21.63
CA GLY A 71 -13.02 -18.95 -21.72
C GLY A 71 -11.51 -18.60 -21.78
N PRO A 72 -10.98 -17.38 -21.55
CA PRO A 72 -9.54 -17.15 -21.67
C PRO A 72 -8.75 -17.18 -20.34
N GLY A 73 -9.37 -17.57 -19.23
CA GLY A 73 -8.71 -17.54 -17.91
C GLY A 73 -9.12 -18.69 -16.99
N CYS A 74 -8.66 -19.90 -17.29
CA CYS A 74 -8.63 -20.95 -16.27
C CYS A 74 -7.38 -20.75 -15.39
N MET A 75 -7.57 -20.41 -14.12
CA MET A 75 -6.52 -20.25 -13.09
C MET A 75 -6.02 -21.60 -12.51
N LEU A 76 -6.06 -22.70 -13.26
CA LEU A 76 -5.67 -24.01 -12.72
C LEU A 76 -4.31 -24.47 -13.27
N GLY A 77 -3.27 -24.17 -12.49
CA GLY A 77 -1.96 -24.82 -12.54
C GLY A 77 -0.80 -23.84 -12.62
N THR A 78 -0.05 -23.67 -11.52
CA THR A 78 1.32 -23.14 -11.62
C THR A 78 2.12 -24.13 -12.46
N ASP A 79 2.69 -23.70 -13.59
CA ASP A 79 3.54 -24.56 -14.41
C ASP A 79 4.74 -25.03 -13.56
N TYR A 80 4.71 -26.30 -13.15
CA TYR A 80 5.72 -26.89 -12.27
C TYR A 80 7.13 -26.80 -12.88
N LYS A 81 7.26 -26.90 -14.21
CA LYS A 81 8.56 -26.82 -14.88
C LYS A 81 9.13 -25.40 -14.78
N LEU A 82 8.28 -24.39 -14.95
CA LEU A 82 8.65 -22.99 -14.81
C LEU A 82 9.01 -22.67 -13.35
N ALA A 83 8.17 -23.07 -12.39
CA ALA A 83 8.40 -22.85 -10.97
C ALA A 83 9.70 -23.52 -10.46
N VAL A 84 10.05 -24.70 -10.99
CA VAL A 84 11.32 -25.36 -10.67
C VAL A 84 12.52 -24.59 -11.24
N LYS A 85 12.41 -24.03 -12.46
CA LYS A 85 13.46 -23.17 -13.05
C LYS A 85 13.65 -21.89 -12.24
N GLU A 86 12.57 -21.21 -11.87
CA GLU A 86 12.61 -20.00 -11.03
C GLU A 86 13.26 -20.27 -9.67
N LYS A 87 12.88 -21.36 -9.00
CA LYS A 87 13.52 -21.78 -7.74
C LYS A 87 15.02 -22.03 -7.89
N LYS A 88 15.49 -22.59 -9.02
CA LYS A 88 16.92 -22.77 -9.30
C LYS A 88 17.64 -21.43 -9.47
N ILE A 89 17.03 -20.48 -10.19
CA ILE A 89 17.59 -19.13 -10.38
C ILE A 89 17.69 -18.40 -9.03
N ILE A 90 16.62 -18.44 -8.22
CA ILE A 90 16.60 -17.83 -6.88
C ILE A 90 17.70 -18.42 -6.00
N ARG A 91 17.93 -19.74 -6.03
CA ARG A 91 19.04 -20.38 -5.29
C ARG A 91 20.41 -19.87 -5.76
N LYS A 92 20.64 -19.78 -7.07
CA LYS A 92 21.89 -19.24 -7.62
C LYS A 92 22.13 -17.80 -7.17
N LEU A 93 21.11 -16.95 -7.26
CA LEU A 93 21.19 -15.55 -6.83
C LEU A 93 21.52 -15.43 -5.34
N LYS A 94 20.87 -16.23 -4.48
CA LYS A 94 21.18 -16.28 -3.04
C LYS A 94 22.62 -16.70 -2.77
N ASN A 95 23.15 -17.69 -3.50
CA ASN A 95 24.53 -18.14 -3.33
C ASN A 95 25.53 -17.07 -3.75
N ILE A 96 25.28 -16.38 -4.87
CA ILE A 96 26.11 -15.26 -5.34
C ILE A 96 26.10 -14.12 -4.32
N GLU A 97 24.92 -13.78 -3.78
CA GLU A 97 24.79 -12.74 -2.77
C GLU A 97 25.57 -13.09 -1.49
N GLN A 98 25.47 -14.35 -1.04
CA GLN A 98 26.25 -14.83 0.11
C GLN A 98 27.76 -14.79 -0.15
N GLN A 99 28.20 -15.13 -1.37
CA GLN A 99 29.61 -15.08 -1.74
C GLN A 99 30.12 -13.64 -1.71
N LYS A 100 29.40 -12.70 -2.32
CA LYS A 100 29.75 -11.26 -2.26
C LYS A 100 29.82 -10.73 -0.83
N LYS A 101 28.93 -11.17 0.05
CA LYS A 101 28.97 -10.81 1.48
C LYS A 101 30.22 -11.33 2.19
N ARG A 102 30.66 -12.56 1.86
CA ARG A 102 31.90 -13.15 2.41
C ARG A 102 33.13 -12.39 1.90
N GLU A 103 33.21 -12.17 0.59
CA GLU A 103 34.28 -11.39 -0.04
C GLU A 103 34.39 -9.99 0.59
N HIS A 104 33.26 -9.29 0.75
CA HIS A 104 33.25 -7.99 1.40
C HIS A 104 33.70 -8.05 2.87
N SER A 105 33.25 -9.04 3.63
CA SER A 105 33.69 -9.22 5.02
C SER A 105 35.19 -9.57 5.14
N GLU A 106 35.74 -10.31 4.17
CA GLU A 106 37.16 -10.64 4.09
C GLU A 106 38.00 -9.39 3.78
N THR A 107 37.57 -8.56 2.83
CA THR A 107 38.24 -7.29 2.53
C THR A 107 38.21 -6.33 3.72
N ASP A 108 37.10 -6.30 4.45
CA ASP A 108 36.96 -5.46 5.64
C ASP A 108 37.91 -5.93 6.75
N ALA A 109 38.00 -7.25 6.97
CA ALA A 109 38.91 -7.83 7.96
C ALA A 109 40.39 -7.51 7.67
N LEU A 110 40.81 -7.64 6.40
CA LEU A 110 42.17 -7.29 5.97
C LEU A 110 42.49 -5.81 6.15
N CYS A 111 41.54 -4.92 5.85
CA CYS A 111 41.71 -3.48 6.03
C CYS A 111 41.87 -3.10 7.51
N ILE A 112 41.08 -3.73 8.38
CA ILE A 112 41.13 -3.53 9.83
C ILE A 112 42.49 -3.96 10.40
N GLU A 113 42.99 -5.12 9.96
CA GLU A 113 44.29 -5.64 10.37
C GLU A 113 45.43 -4.69 9.94
N ALA A 114 45.36 -4.16 8.71
CA ALA A 114 46.33 -3.19 8.21
C ALA A 114 46.35 -1.87 9.00
N ILE A 115 45.20 -1.45 9.55
CA ILE A 115 45.07 -0.24 10.39
C ILE A 115 45.54 -0.52 11.84
N GLY A 116 45.77 -1.79 12.22
CA GLY A 116 46.15 -2.18 13.58
C GLY A 116 44.98 -2.06 14.57
N HIS A 117 43.73 -2.06 14.08
CA HIS A 117 42.55 -2.07 14.93
C HIS A 117 42.11 -3.49 15.26
N ASP A 118 41.67 -3.70 16.51
CA ASP A 118 41.13 -4.99 16.93
C ASP A 118 39.72 -5.21 16.35
N ILE A 119 39.58 -6.25 15.53
CA ILE A 119 38.33 -6.69 14.88
C ILE A 119 37.22 -6.92 15.93
N SER A 120 37.57 -7.35 17.14
CA SER A 120 36.62 -7.61 18.23
C SER A 120 35.94 -6.33 18.71
N LYS A 121 36.62 -5.18 18.63
CA LYS A 121 36.06 -3.86 18.99
C LYS A 121 35.13 -3.30 17.91
N LEU A 122 35.27 -3.78 16.68
CA LEU A 122 34.48 -3.37 15.50
C LEU A 122 33.23 -4.22 15.29
N LYS A 123 33.08 -5.33 16.03
CA LYS A 123 31.84 -6.10 16.09
C LYS A 123 30.76 -5.30 16.83
N ILE A 124 30.12 -4.38 16.12
CA ILE A 124 29.05 -3.52 16.65
C ILE A 124 27.79 -4.36 16.80
N ASN A 125 27.53 -4.84 18.01
CA ASN A 125 26.22 -5.38 18.38
C ASN A 125 25.19 -4.24 18.36
N ARG A 126 24.00 -4.47 17.79
CA ARG A 126 22.90 -3.50 17.78
C ARG A 126 22.62 -2.92 19.18
N SER A 127 22.65 -3.75 20.22
CA SER A 127 22.44 -3.31 21.61
C SER A 127 23.61 -2.50 22.17
N THR A 128 24.85 -2.79 21.76
CA THR A 128 26.02 -1.98 22.17
C THR A 128 25.99 -0.62 21.47
N LEU A 129 25.59 -0.56 20.20
CA LEU A 129 25.42 0.69 19.46
C LEU A 129 24.33 1.56 20.08
N GLN A 130 23.18 0.97 20.41
CA GLN A 130 22.08 1.67 21.06
C GLN A 130 22.53 2.28 22.40
N ARG A 131 23.22 1.49 23.24
CA ARG A 131 23.78 1.98 24.51
C ARG A 131 24.82 3.09 24.30
N LYS A 132 25.74 2.94 23.34
CA LYS A 132 26.72 4.00 23.03
C LYS A 132 26.04 5.29 22.56
N ARG A 133 25.02 5.20 21.72
CA ARG A 133 24.22 6.36 21.29
C ARG A 133 23.51 7.00 22.48
N ALA A 134 22.86 6.21 23.32
CA ALA A 134 22.18 6.70 24.53
C ALA A 134 23.15 7.43 25.46
N MET A 135 24.31 6.83 25.76
CA MET A 135 25.37 7.46 26.56
C MET A 135 25.84 8.77 25.94
N PHE A 136 26.10 8.79 24.62
CA PHE A 136 26.52 10.00 23.91
C PHE A 136 25.47 11.12 23.99
N HIS A 137 24.19 10.78 23.78
CA HIS A 137 23.09 11.73 23.92
C HIS A 137 22.95 12.24 25.36
N GLU A 138 23.13 11.38 26.36
CA GLU A 138 23.09 11.76 27.77
C GLU A 138 24.25 12.70 28.13
N THR A 139 25.48 12.38 27.69
CA THR A 139 26.64 13.24 27.90
C THR A 139 26.45 14.59 27.23
N LYS A 140 25.93 14.62 26.00
CA LYS A 140 25.68 15.86 25.27
C LYS A 140 24.59 16.70 25.93
N ALA A 141 23.51 16.06 26.41
CA ALA A 141 22.44 16.73 27.13
C ALA A 141 22.94 17.34 28.44
N LYS A 142 23.78 16.63 29.20
CA LYS A 142 24.43 17.14 30.42
C LYS A 142 25.34 18.32 30.12
N GLU A 143 26.18 18.22 29.09
CA GLU A 143 27.06 19.29 28.64
C GLU A 143 26.26 20.54 28.22
N LEU A 144 25.20 20.37 27.42
CA LEU A 144 24.31 21.45 27.02
C LEU A 144 23.63 22.09 28.23
N LYS A 145 23.16 21.29 29.20
CA LYS A 145 22.52 21.80 30.41
C LYS A 145 23.49 22.63 31.26
N ILE A 146 24.73 22.18 31.40
CA ILE A 146 25.77 22.94 32.10
C ILE A 146 26.04 24.26 31.36
N ASN A 147 26.26 24.21 30.06
CA ASN A 147 26.53 25.39 29.24
C ASN A 147 25.36 26.39 29.28
N PHE A 148 24.13 25.91 29.24
CA PHE A 148 22.94 26.74 29.32
C PHE A 148 22.83 27.48 30.66
N ASN A 149 23.08 26.80 31.77
CA ASN A 149 23.04 27.41 33.11
C ASN A 149 24.15 28.44 33.34
N VAL A 150 25.33 28.26 32.73
CA VAL A 150 26.46 29.21 32.84
C VAL A 150 26.14 30.53 32.15
N LEU A 151 25.39 30.50 31.04
CA LEU A 151 25.15 31.68 30.23
C LEU A 151 24.17 32.69 30.85
N LYS A 152 23.47 32.35 31.95
CA LYS A 152 22.48 33.21 32.65
C LYS A 152 21.68 34.09 31.68
N LEU A 153 21.13 33.46 30.64
CA LEU A 153 20.35 34.15 29.62
C LEU A 153 18.92 34.36 30.14
N ASP A 154 18.37 35.55 29.95
CA ASP A 154 16.92 35.77 30.07
C ASP A 154 16.26 35.04 28.87
N TYR A 155 15.78 33.82 29.09
CA TYR A 155 15.18 33.01 28.04
C TYR A 155 13.65 32.99 28.16
N VAL A 156 12.98 33.00 27.01
CA VAL A 156 11.54 32.78 26.92
C VAL A 156 11.31 31.38 26.40
N VAL A 157 10.45 30.59 27.06
CA VAL A 157 10.17 29.21 26.64
C VAL A 157 9.20 29.25 25.46
N LEU A 158 9.69 28.89 24.28
CA LEU A 158 8.86 28.65 23.10
C LEU A 158 8.24 27.25 23.19
N HIS A 159 6.92 27.20 23.39
CA HIS A 159 6.15 25.98 23.26
C HIS A 159 6.11 25.51 21.79
N TRP A 160 6.01 24.20 21.54
CA TRP A 160 5.99 23.64 20.18
C TRP A 160 4.81 24.12 19.31
N ASP A 161 3.76 24.65 19.95
CA ASP A 161 2.59 25.34 19.34
C ASP A 161 2.85 26.84 19.08
N GLY A 162 4.10 27.29 19.11
CA GLY A 162 4.50 28.68 18.84
C GLY A 162 4.15 29.69 19.93
N LYS A 163 3.68 29.25 21.11
CA LYS A 163 3.33 30.13 22.23
C LYS A 163 4.56 30.45 23.07
N LEU A 164 4.71 31.72 23.42
CA LEU A 164 5.70 32.18 24.40
C LEU A 164 5.12 31.96 25.80
N LEU A 165 5.79 31.15 26.60
CA LEU A 165 5.43 30.95 28.01
C LEU A 165 6.41 31.73 28.90
N PRO A 166 5.93 32.36 29.99
CA PRO A 166 6.81 32.88 31.03
C PRO A 166 7.67 31.74 31.59
N ASP A 167 8.85 32.09 32.09
CA ASP A 167 9.81 31.10 32.57
C ASP A 167 9.19 30.26 33.70
N LEU A 168 9.23 28.93 33.55
CA LEU A 168 8.65 28.00 34.54
C LEU A 168 9.44 28.00 35.86
N CYS A 169 10.54 28.75 35.93
CA CYS A 169 11.36 28.95 37.12
C CYS A 169 10.92 30.12 38.02
N GLU A 170 9.86 30.86 37.69
CA GLU A 170 9.31 31.87 38.62
C GLU A 170 8.60 31.17 39.80
N LYS A 171 9.35 30.99 40.89
CA LYS A 171 8.84 30.87 42.26
C LYS A 171 9.39 31.99 43.12
#